data_AF-A0AAU7YJU7-F1
#
_entry.id   AF-A0AAU7YJU7-F1
#
_cell.length_a   1.000
_cell.length_b   1.000
_cell.length_c   1.000
_cell.angle_alpha   90.00
_cell.angle_beta   90.00
_cell.angle_gamma   90.00
#
_symmetry.space_group_name_H-M   'P 1'
#
loop_
_entity.id
_entity.type
_entity.pdbx_description
1 polymer ?
#
loop_
_entity_poly.entity_id
_entity_poly.type
_entity_poly.pdbx_seq_one_letter_code
_entity_poly.pdbx_strand_id
1 'polypeptide(L)'
;MSSSTSEEKKNPVVTLKAQAEKFNFSMLRADEKNTLANSGEAMFLDFYRMNFVVNKKSIDSTLIFALTEGAKKNGLEKAWDEHCKNEKAPDDKKTDQYKKKFEEFYNLGTNYTNLLPKEEARNYRPFAKQVFKEMFKHAGAQVPSDPILEELVTNFNQAGYVGALYAEDKPLFHVATAHELVFGSSHTTYIDCSDPSHATIRIEEKIAVCTLAKPEEELCKLDSSLKFTLQSQDGKDDVIYKDGKLSLTVPKRLKDYNMGDKNLFDIIKECFQKLCEKFGFFKIKIGHELDKQPKVNNHLESVEPPVHSNEHGNTP
;
A
#
# COMPACT_ATOMS: atom_id res chain seq x y z
N MET A 1 -27.66 9.97 41.70
CA MET A 1 -28.11 9.51 40.37
C MET A 1 -27.52 10.47 39.34
N SER A 2 -26.36 10.12 38.78
CA SER A 2 -25.73 10.85 37.69
C SER A 2 -26.08 10.13 36.40
N SER A 3 -26.86 10.81 35.56
CA SER A 3 -27.23 10.35 34.22
C SER A 3 -25.99 10.13 33.38
N SER A 4 -25.68 8.86 33.11
CA SER A 4 -24.80 8.45 32.02
C SER A 4 -25.44 8.87 30.71
N THR A 5 -24.96 9.97 30.13
CA THR A 5 -25.17 10.27 28.72
C THR A 5 -24.55 9.12 27.92
N SER A 6 -25.42 8.21 27.48
CA SER A 6 -25.17 7.28 26.40
C SER A 6 -24.61 8.06 25.22
N GLU A 7 -23.32 7.91 24.91
CA GLU A 7 -22.80 8.28 23.60
C GLU A 7 -23.65 7.54 22.56
N GLU A 8 -24.49 8.27 21.83
CA GLU A 8 -25.16 7.75 20.65
C GLU A 8 -24.09 7.14 19.75
N LYS A 9 -24.12 5.82 19.55
CA LYS A 9 -23.30 5.14 18.56
C LYS A 9 -23.59 5.77 17.19
N LYS A 10 -22.74 6.69 16.75
CA LYS A 10 -22.86 7.37 15.46
C LYS A 10 -23.01 6.31 14.38
N ASN A 11 -24.04 6.45 13.52
CA ASN A 11 -24.30 5.54 12.43
C ASN A 11 -23.02 5.36 11.57
N PRO A 12 -22.46 4.14 11.46
CA PRO A 12 -21.21 3.88 10.73
C PRO A 12 -21.25 4.36 9.28
N VAL A 13 -22.41 4.28 8.62
CA VAL A 13 -22.61 4.76 7.24
C VAL A 13 -22.51 6.28 7.16
N VAL A 14 -23.07 7.00 8.13
CA VAL A 14 -23.01 8.46 8.18
C VAL A 14 -21.57 8.91 8.42
N THR A 15 -20.86 8.27 9.34
CA THR A 15 -19.44 8.51 9.60
C THR A 15 -18.59 8.23 8.35
N LEU A 16 -18.85 7.12 7.65
CA LEU A 16 -18.17 6.75 6.42
C LEU A 16 -18.37 7.78 5.31
N LYS A 17 -19.60 8.23 5.09
CA LYS A 17 -19.90 9.29 4.10
C LYS A 17 -19.16 10.59 4.43
N ALA A 18 -19.19 11.01 5.70
CA ALA A 18 -18.52 12.24 6.14
C ALA A 18 -16.99 12.16 6.04
N GLN A 19 -16.39 10.98 6.28
CA GLN A 19 -14.95 10.77 6.13
C GLN A 19 -14.54 10.67 4.66
N ALA A 20 -15.32 9.99 3.81
CA ALA A 20 -15.10 9.98 2.36
C ALA A 20 -15.14 11.40 1.77
N GLU A 21 -16.03 12.26 2.28
CA GLU A 21 -16.10 13.68 1.90
C GLU A 21 -14.86 14.48 2.30
N LYS A 22 -14.19 14.11 3.39
CA LYS A 22 -12.93 14.75 3.83
C LYS A 22 -11.69 14.19 3.14
N PHE A 23 -11.76 12.99 2.58
CA PHE A 23 -10.63 12.26 2.00
C PHE A 23 -10.00 12.97 0.81
N ASN A 24 -8.68 13.19 0.77
CA ASN A 24 -7.99 13.88 -0.33
C ASN A 24 -6.63 13.23 -0.66
N PHE A 25 -5.91 13.74 -1.66
CA PHE A 25 -4.71 13.07 -2.19
C PHE A 25 -3.57 13.10 -1.16
N SER A 26 -3.48 14.18 -0.37
CA SER A 26 -2.54 14.25 0.74
C SER A 26 -2.76 13.17 1.80
N MET A 27 -3.97 12.64 1.94
CA MET A 27 -4.24 11.52 2.87
C MET A 27 -3.73 10.15 2.37
N LEU A 28 -3.27 10.05 1.12
CA LEU A 28 -2.57 8.85 0.61
C LEU A 28 -1.06 8.91 0.88
N ARG A 29 -0.53 10.07 1.28
CA ARG A 29 0.86 10.26 1.67
C ARG A 29 0.96 10.25 3.19
N ALA A 30 2.15 9.95 3.69
CA ALA A 30 2.45 10.14 5.09
C ALA A 30 2.27 11.63 5.46
N ASP A 31 1.59 11.87 6.58
CA ASP A 31 1.47 13.19 7.17
C ASP A 31 2.87 13.76 7.48
N GLU A 32 3.07 15.08 7.36
CA GLU A 32 4.34 15.74 7.67
C GLU A 32 4.80 15.50 9.12
N LYS A 33 3.85 15.26 10.04
CA LYS A 33 4.10 14.94 11.45
C LYS A 33 4.37 13.45 11.68
N ASN A 34 4.22 12.60 10.66
CA ASN A 34 4.52 11.17 10.76
C ASN A 34 6.04 10.95 10.77
N THR A 35 6.64 11.07 11.96
CA THR A 35 8.08 10.95 12.16
C THR A 35 8.64 9.59 11.72
N LEU A 36 7.88 8.50 11.88
CA LEU A 36 8.26 7.15 11.47
C LEU A 36 8.40 7.02 9.94
N ALA A 37 7.43 7.55 9.20
CA ALA A 37 7.47 7.53 7.74
C ALA A 37 8.53 8.50 7.20
N ASN A 38 8.57 9.72 7.74
CA ASN A 38 9.48 10.78 7.27
C ASN A 38 10.94 10.48 7.61
N SER A 39 11.23 9.68 8.64
CA SER A 39 12.57 9.20 8.94
C SER A 39 13.02 7.99 8.11
N GLY A 40 12.10 7.38 7.34
CA GLY A 40 12.32 6.12 6.63
C GLY A 40 12.30 4.87 7.53
N GLU A 41 12.08 5.03 8.84
CA GLU A 41 12.01 3.92 9.81
C GLU A 41 10.84 2.98 9.48
N ALA A 42 9.68 3.53 9.09
CA ALA A 42 8.53 2.73 8.68
C ALA A 42 8.88 1.79 7.51
N MET A 43 9.47 2.32 6.44
CA MET A 43 9.88 1.52 5.29
C MET A 43 10.95 0.49 5.67
N PHE A 44 11.92 0.86 6.51
CA PHE A 44 12.92 -0.08 7.04
C PHE A 44 12.29 -1.28 7.75
N LEU A 45 11.26 -1.03 8.58
CA LEU A 45 10.52 -2.06 9.30
C LEU A 45 9.58 -2.87 8.39
N ASP A 46 9.13 -2.30 7.27
CA ASP A 46 8.14 -2.95 6.41
C ASP A 46 8.75 -3.70 5.21
N PHE A 47 10.04 -3.49 4.89
CA PHE A 47 10.71 -4.17 3.78
C PHE A 47 10.49 -5.69 3.74
N TYR A 48 10.52 -6.36 4.89
CA TYR A 48 10.33 -7.82 4.97
C TYR A 48 8.84 -8.24 4.96
N ARG A 49 7.92 -7.30 5.09
CA ARG A 49 6.46 -7.51 5.09
C ARG A 49 5.84 -7.30 3.71
N MET A 50 6.60 -6.72 2.80
CA MET A 50 6.13 -6.28 1.49
C MET A 50 6.72 -7.12 0.37
N ASN A 51 5.91 -7.34 -0.67
CA ASN A 51 6.36 -7.99 -1.90
C ASN A 51 6.59 -6.94 -2.98
N PHE A 52 7.72 -7.05 -3.67
CA PHE A 52 8.08 -6.13 -4.74
C PHE A 52 8.32 -6.87 -6.04
N VAL A 53 7.89 -6.25 -7.14
CA VAL A 53 8.22 -6.69 -8.49
C VAL A 53 8.81 -5.50 -9.23
N VAL A 54 10.11 -5.55 -9.54
CA VAL A 54 10.81 -4.48 -10.26
C VAL A 54 11.10 -4.92 -11.68
N ASN A 55 10.66 -4.15 -12.68
CA ASN A 55 10.77 -4.48 -14.12
C ASN A 55 10.40 -5.96 -14.43
N LYS A 56 9.29 -6.45 -13.87
CA LYS A 56 8.78 -7.83 -13.98
C LYS A 56 9.59 -8.91 -13.25
N LYS A 57 10.68 -8.57 -12.56
CA LYS A 57 11.42 -9.49 -11.71
C LYS A 57 10.92 -9.39 -10.27
N SER A 58 10.41 -10.50 -9.73
CA SER A 58 10.03 -10.58 -8.33
C SER A 58 11.27 -10.45 -7.45
N ILE A 59 11.21 -9.56 -6.46
CA ILE A 59 12.19 -9.47 -5.38
C ILE A 59 11.54 -10.09 -4.16
N ASP A 60 12.16 -11.17 -3.71
CA ASP A 60 11.67 -11.93 -2.57
C ASP A 60 11.92 -11.14 -1.26
N SER A 61 10.87 -11.00 -0.43
CA SER A 61 10.96 -10.33 0.88
C SER A 61 12.01 -10.96 1.79
N THR A 62 12.26 -12.27 1.63
CA THR A 62 13.34 -12.99 2.31
C THR A 62 14.73 -12.45 1.94
N LEU A 63 14.97 -12.12 0.67
CA LEU A 63 16.26 -11.60 0.23
C LEU A 63 16.47 -10.17 0.76
N ILE A 64 15.40 -9.38 0.83
CA ILE A 64 15.43 -8.04 1.44
C ILE A 64 15.69 -8.15 2.95
N PHE A 65 15.08 -9.14 3.62
CA PHE A 65 15.37 -9.48 5.01
C PHE A 65 16.85 -9.84 5.21
N ALA A 66 17.41 -10.72 4.37
CA ALA A 66 18.83 -11.10 4.46
C ALA A 66 19.75 -9.86 4.38
N LEU A 67 19.51 -8.96 3.42
CA LEU A 67 20.26 -7.71 3.28
C LEU A 67 20.16 -6.84 4.54
N THR A 68 18.96 -6.73 5.10
CA THR A 68 18.72 -5.96 6.32
C THR A 68 19.44 -6.55 7.53
N GLU A 69 19.40 -7.86 7.71
CA GLU A 69 20.09 -8.56 8.80
C GLU A 69 21.61 -8.52 8.66
N GLY A 70 22.12 -8.56 7.42
CA GLY A 70 23.53 -8.33 7.11
C GLY A 70 24.02 -6.96 7.57
N ALA A 71 23.23 -5.91 7.30
CA ALA A 71 23.55 -4.55 7.74
C ALA A 71 23.53 -4.39 9.26
N LYS A 72 22.62 -5.10 9.96
CA LYS A 72 22.57 -5.13 11.43
C LYS A 72 23.66 -6.00 12.05
N LYS A 73 24.34 -6.84 11.26
CA LYS A 73 25.33 -7.84 11.71
C LYS A 73 24.75 -8.85 12.72
N ASN A 74 23.50 -9.25 12.53
CA ASN A 74 22.79 -10.17 13.45
C ASN A 74 23.23 -11.64 13.35
N GLY A 75 24.17 -11.96 12.45
CA GLY A 75 24.71 -13.31 12.25
C GLY A 75 23.94 -14.05 11.16
N LEU A 76 24.67 -14.52 10.14
CA LEU A 76 24.11 -15.16 8.96
C LEU A 76 23.30 -16.42 9.31
N GLU A 77 23.87 -17.33 10.10
CA GLU A 77 23.20 -18.59 10.46
C GLU A 77 21.96 -18.34 11.32
N LYS A 78 21.99 -17.32 12.19
CA LYS A 78 20.81 -16.93 12.98
C LYS A 78 19.70 -16.39 12.07
N ALA A 79 20.03 -15.49 11.16
CA ALA A 79 19.07 -14.93 10.20
C ALA A 79 18.51 -16.02 9.26
N TRP A 80 19.35 -16.97 8.84
CA TRP A 80 18.94 -18.11 8.02
C TRP A 80 18.00 -19.05 8.80
N ASP A 81 18.34 -19.38 10.04
CA ASP A 81 17.53 -20.23 10.92
C ASP A 81 16.16 -19.62 11.20
N GLU A 82 16.10 -18.32 11.54
CA GLU A 82 14.85 -17.59 11.74
C GLU A 82 13.95 -17.67 10.50
N HIS A 83 14.55 -17.64 9.30
CA HIS A 83 13.82 -17.76 8.06
C HIS A 83 13.39 -19.20 7.75
N CYS A 84 14.29 -20.17 7.85
CA CYS A 84 14.07 -21.55 7.41
C CYS A 84 13.24 -22.39 8.37
N LYS A 85 13.26 -22.06 9.67
CA LYS A 85 12.45 -22.74 10.69
C LYS A 85 10.99 -22.25 10.70
N ASN A 86 10.65 -21.25 9.89
CA ASN A 86 9.27 -20.84 9.70
C ASN A 86 8.54 -21.91 8.87
N GLU A 87 7.70 -22.73 9.51
CA GLU A 87 6.92 -23.80 8.85
C GLU A 87 6.07 -23.30 7.68
N LYS A 88 5.78 -21.99 7.62
CA LYS A 88 5.03 -21.36 6.53
C LYS A 88 5.89 -20.98 5.32
N ALA A 89 7.21 -21.14 5.38
CA ALA A 89 8.10 -20.86 4.25
C ALA A 89 7.92 -21.91 3.14
N PRO A 90 7.73 -21.50 1.88
CA PRO A 90 7.65 -22.40 0.73
C PRO A 90 8.88 -23.31 0.58
N ASP A 91 8.69 -24.55 0.12
CA ASP A 91 9.78 -25.53 0.05
C ASP A 91 10.89 -25.15 -0.93
N ASP A 92 10.60 -24.37 -1.98
CA ASP A 92 11.59 -23.84 -2.92
C ASP A 92 12.58 -22.87 -2.25
N LYS A 93 12.20 -22.27 -1.11
CA LYS A 93 13.06 -21.39 -0.29
C LYS A 93 13.94 -22.14 0.72
N LYS A 94 13.78 -23.46 0.85
CA LYS A 94 14.56 -24.32 1.76
C LYS A 94 15.70 -25.08 1.07
N THR A 95 16.02 -24.69 -0.18
CA THR A 95 17.04 -25.36 -0.99
C THR A 95 18.43 -24.76 -0.78
N ASP A 96 19.48 -25.56 -0.98
CA ASP A 96 20.88 -25.07 -0.93
C ASP A 96 21.15 -23.95 -1.94
N GLN A 97 20.51 -24.02 -3.12
CA GLN A 97 20.63 -22.98 -4.13
C GLN A 97 20.04 -21.66 -3.63
N TYR A 98 18.93 -21.72 -2.89
CA TYR A 98 18.32 -20.54 -2.30
C TYR A 98 19.17 -20.01 -1.14
N LYS A 99 19.75 -20.88 -0.31
CA LYS A 99 20.70 -20.48 0.76
C LYS A 99 21.84 -19.63 0.20
N LYS A 100 22.44 -20.03 -0.93
CA LYS A 100 23.50 -19.23 -1.58
C LYS A 100 23.05 -17.82 -1.95
N LYS A 101 21.85 -17.65 -2.51
CA LYS A 101 21.29 -16.32 -2.82
C LYS A 101 21.02 -15.50 -1.55
N PHE A 102 20.55 -16.14 -0.49
CA PHE A 102 20.35 -15.51 0.81
C PHE A 102 21.68 -14.97 1.36
N GLU A 103 22.74 -15.80 1.32
CA GLU A 103 24.09 -15.42 1.74
C GLU A 103 24.66 -14.25 0.93
N GLU A 104 24.44 -14.22 -0.39
CA GLU A 104 24.83 -13.10 -1.26
C GLU A 104 24.19 -11.78 -0.80
N PHE A 105 22.88 -11.78 -0.54
CA PHE A 105 22.17 -10.59 -0.07
C PHE A 105 22.61 -10.19 1.35
N TYR A 106 22.79 -11.15 2.25
CA TYR A 106 23.30 -10.89 3.59
C TYR A 106 24.68 -10.22 3.55
N ASN A 107 25.62 -10.80 2.79
CA ASN A 107 26.97 -10.26 2.65
C ASN A 107 26.96 -8.88 2.01
N LEU A 108 26.10 -8.65 1.01
CA LEU A 108 25.88 -7.33 0.43
C LEU A 108 25.43 -6.32 1.50
N GLY A 109 24.50 -6.72 2.37
CA GLY A 109 24.01 -5.92 3.49
C GLY A 109 25.10 -5.47 4.46
N THR A 110 26.10 -6.32 4.73
CA THR A 110 27.20 -5.99 5.65
C THR A 110 27.98 -4.73 5.24
N ASN A 111 28.04 -4.45 3.93
CA ASN A 111 28.71 -3.27 3.38
C ASN A 111 27.98 -1.95 3.70
N TYR A 112 26.73 -2.02 4.17
CA TYR A 112 25.87 -0.86 4.42
C TYR A 112 25.60 -0.62 5.91
N THR A 113 26.35 -1.28 6.79
CA THR A 113 26.25 -1.07 8.24
C THR A 113 26.38 0.40 8.62
N ASN A 114 27.23 1.16 7.92
CA ASN A 114 27.47 2.58 8.15
C ASN A 114 26.29 3.48 7.79
N LEU A 115 25.31 2.99 7.02
CA LEU A 115 24.10 3.72 6.65
C LEU A 115 22.98 3.58 7.69
N LEU A 116 23.11 2.65 8.64
CA LEU A 116 22.18 2.55 9.77
C LEU A 116 22.43 3.68 10.78
N PRO A 117 21.36 4.22 11.38
CA PRO A 117 21.49 5.32 12.32
C PRO A 117 22.24 4.90 13.60
N LYS A 118 23.12 5.78 14.09
CA LYS A 118 23.82 5.64 15.37
C LYS A 118 23.06 6.43 16.44
N GLU A 119 22.08 5.76 17.03
CA GLU A 119 21.39 6.01 18.31
C GLU A 119 20.78 7.39 18.68
N GLU A 120 20.98 8.49 17.94
CA GLU A 120 20.32 9.78 18.29
C GLU A 120 19.44 10.36 17.17
N ALA A 121 19.82 10.17 15.91
CA ALA A 121 19.00 10.53 14.76
C ALA A 121 18.49 9.25 14.10
N ARG A 122 17.20 8.92 14.28
CA ARG A 122 16.54 7.75 13.65
C ARG A 122 16.35 7.91 12.14
N ASN A 123 17.32 8.47 11.43
CA ASN A 123 17.25 8.65 9.98
C ASN A 123 17.66 7.35 9.28
N TYR A 124 16.68 6.52 8.96
CA TYR A 124 16.87 5.29 8.19
C TYR A 124 16.84 5.52 6.68
N ARG A 125 16.55 6.74 6.21
CA ARG A 125 16.44 7.04 4.77
C ARG A 125 17.67 6.63 3.96
N PRO A 126 18.93 6.90 4.39
CA PRO A 126 20.11 6.49 3.61
C PRO A 126 20.15 4.98 3.37
N PHE A 127 19.86 4.19 4.41
CA PHE A 127 19.80 2.74 4.31
C PHE A 127 18.62 2.29 3.45
N ALA A 128 17.41 2.82 3.67
CA ALA A 128 16.22 2.45 2.90
C ALA A 128 16.37 2.76 1.40
N LYS A 129 16.95 3.92 1.05
CA LYS A 129 17.31 4.24 -0.34
C LYS A 129 18.31 3.23 -0.90
N GLN A 130 19.29 2.78 -0.12
CA GLN A 130 20.26 1.78 -0.55
C GLN A 130 19.60 0.42 -0.81
N VAL A 131 18.66 -0.01 0.03
CA VAL A 131 17.87 -1.24 -0.20
C VAL A 131 17.16 -1.16 -1.55
N PHE A 132 16.43 -0.07 -1.83
CA PHE A 132 15.78 0.11 -3.13
C PHE A 132 16.79 0.04 -4.29
N LYS A 133 17.93 0.75 -4.19
CA LYS A 133 18.98 0.71 -5.22
C LYS A 133 19.43 -0.72 -5.53
N GLU A 134 19.64 -1.54 -4.51
CA GLU A 134 20.02 -2.95 -4.71
C GLU A 134 18.89 -3.80 -5.30
N MET A 135 17.62 -3.51 -4.97
CA MET A 135 16.46 -4.14 -5.62
C MET A 135 16.41 -3.83 -7.12
N PHE A 136 16.61 -2.58 -7.52
CA PHE A 136 16.66 -2.18 -8.94
C PHE A 136 17.82 -2.84 -9.68
N LYS A 137 19.03 -2.83 -9.09
CA LYS A 137 20.21 -3.49 -9.67
C LYS A 137 19.99 -4.99 -9.83
N HIS A 138 19.45 -5.65 -8.80
CA HIS A 138 19.15 -7.07 -8.86
C HIS A 138 18.12 -7.39 -9.96
N ALA A 139 17.17 -6.48 -10.20
CA ALA A 139 16.20 -6.58 -11.28
C ALA A 139 16.76 -6.30 -12.68
N GLY A 140 17.99 -5.79 -12.80
CA GLY A 140 18.52 -5.28 -14.06
C GLY A 140 17.78 -4.02 -14.54
N ALA A 141 17.15 -3.29 -13.62
CA ALA A 141 16.40 -2.07 -13.88
C ALA A 141 17.29 -0.83 -13.71
N GLN A 142 16.85 0.30 -14.29
CA GLN A 142 17.48 1.58 -14.00
C GLN A 142 17.20 1.97 -12.55
N VAL A 143 18.19 2.57 -11.89
CA VAL A 143 18.01 3.12 -10.55
C VAL A 143 17.33 4.48 -10.68
N PRO A 144 16.18 4.70 -10.02
CA PRO A 144 15.50 5.99 -10.08
C PRO A 144 16.32 7.10 -9.42
N SER A 145 16.01 8.33 -9.82
CA SER A 145 16.56 9.56 -9.26
C SER A 145 16.26 9.69 -7.77
N ASP A 146 17.04 10.51 -7.06
CA ASP A 146 16.89 10.67 -5.61
C ASP A 146 15.49 11.14 -5.18
N PRO A 147 14.82 12.10 -5.86
CA PRO A 147 13.45 12.49 -5.51
C PRO A 147 12.46 11.31 -5.53
N ILE A 148 12.58 10.42 -6.53
CA ILE A 148 11.73 9.22 -6.60
C ILE A 148 12.10 8.23 -5.49
N LEU A 149 13.38 8.03 -5.20
CA LEU A 149 13.80 7.18 -4.07
C LEU A 149 13.28 7.73 -2.73
N GLU A 150 13.27 9.05 -2.55
CA GLU A 150 12.71 9.68 -1.34
C GLU A 150 11.21 9.46 -1.22
N GLU A 151 10.47 9.56 -2.33
CA GLU A 151 9.04 9.27 -2.35
C GLU A 151 8.74 7.80 -2.03
N LEU A 152 9.55 6.87 -2.58
CA LEU A 152 9.46 5.44 -2.25
C LEU A 152 9.69 5.20 -0.76
N VAL A 153 10.75 5.78 -0.18
CA VAL A 153 11.08 5.60 1.25
C VAL A 153 9.97 6.14 2.16
N THR A 154 9.37 7.29 1.84
CA THR A 154 8.35 7.89 2.71
C THR A 154 7.00 7.18 2.59
N ASN A 155 6.53 6.92 1.36
CA ASN A 155 5.12 6.64 1.10
C ASN A 155 4.82 5.18 0.69
N PHE A 156 5.84 4.33 0.49
CA PHE A 156 5.64 2.95 0.05
C PHE A 156 5.81 1.94 1.19
N ASN A 157 5.65 2.37 2.44
CA ASN A 157 5.54 1.45 3.58
C ASN A 157 4.15 0.79 3.62
N GLN A 158 3.95 -0.20 4.50
CA GLN A 158 2.72 -0.99 4.57
C GLN A 158 1.46 -0.14 4.86
N ALA A 159 1.62 0.99 5.56
CA ALA A 159 0.56 1.90 5.92
C ALA A 159 0.38 3.08 4.95
N GLY A 160 1.16 3.12 3.86
CA GLY A 160 1.11 4.18 2.86
C GLY A 160 -0.13 4.06 1.95
N TYR A 161 0.07 3.83 0.66
CA TYR A 161 -1.00 3.69 -0.33
C TYR A 161 -1.98 2.52 -0.11
N VAL A 162 -1.73 1.71 0.90
CA VAL A 162 -2.43 0.48 1.25
C VAL A 162 -3.33 0.77 2.45
N GLY A 163 -4.59 0.35 2.41
CA GLY A 163 -5.47 0.43 3.59
C GLY A 163 -6.14 1.78 3.85
N ALA A 164 -5.99 2.77 2.96
CA ALA A 164 -6.56 4.11 3.15
C ALA A 164 -8.10 4.13 3.38
N LEU A 165 -8.81 3.07 3.02
CA LEU A 165 -10.26 2.93 3.20
C LEU A 165 -10.67 2.03 4.37
N TYR A 166 -9.84 1.10 4.81
CA TYR A 166 -10.22 0.03 5.75
C TYR A 166 -9.17 -0.30 6.82
N ALA A 167 -8.13 0.54 6.98
CA ALA A 167 -7.33 0.48 8.20
C ALA A 167 -8.19 0.75 9.45
N GLU A 168 -7.66 0.43 10.63
CA GLU A 168 -8.41 0.37 11.90
C GLU A 168 -9.11 1.67 12.29
N ASP A 169 -8.55 2.81 11.87
CA ASP A 169 -9.09 4.17 12.07
C ASP A 169 -9.96 4.65 10.90
N LYS A 170 -10.17 3.81 9.89
CA LYS A 170 -10.88 4.13 8.66
C LYS A 170 -12.31 3.62 8.71
N PRO A 171 -13.23 4.32 8.04
CA PRO A 171 -14.65 4.08 8.25
C PRO A 171 -15.13 2.72 7.73
N LEU A 172 -14.47 2.15 6.70
CA LEU A 172 -14.85 0.83 6.22
C LEU A 172 -14.53 -0.27 7.25
N PHE A 173 -13.53 -0.07 8.10
CA PHE A 173 -13.26 -0.95 9.23
C PHE A 173 -14.43 -0.96 10.20
N HIS A 174 -14.91 0.21 10.63
CA HIS A 174 -16.05 0.29 11.54
C HIS A 174 -17.34 -0.30 10.94
N VAL A 175 -17.60 -0.06 9.66
CA VAL A 175 -18.75 -0.65 8.95
C VAL A 175 -18.65 -2.18 8.90
N ALA A 176 -17.46 -2.74 8.64
CA ALA A 176 -17.23 -4.18 8.64
C ALA A 176 -17.39 -4.79 10.04
N THR A 177 -16.82 -4.17 11.07
CA THR A 177 -16.91 -4.67 12.46
C THR A 177 -18.34 -4.69 12.99
N ALA A 178 -19.24 -3.82 12.50
CA ALA A 178 -20.67 -3.87 12.84
C ALA A 178 -21.37 -5.16 12.36
N HIS A 179 -20.76 -5.87 11.41
CA HIS A 179 -21.18 -7.17 10.90
C HIS A 179 -20.29 -8.32 11.36
N GLU A 180 -19.47 -8.10 12.40
CA GLU A 180 -18.47 -9.05 12.87
C GLU A 180 -17.52 -9.50 11.74
N LEU A 181 -17.24 -8.60 10.80
CA LEU A 181 -16.27 -8.83 9.72
C LEU A 181 -14.95 -8.12 10.01
N VAL A 182 -13.86 -8.71 9.52
CA VAL A 182 -12.53 -8.10 9.51
C VAL A 182 -11.93 -8.18 8.11
N PHE A 183 -11.13 -7.18 7.75
CA PHE A 183 -10.42 -7.15 6.48
C PHE A 183 -8.94 -7.45 6.67
N GLY A 184 -8.46 -8.49 6.02
CA GLY A 184 -7.05 -8.84 5.94
C GLY A 184 -6.48 -8.41 4.59
N SER A 185 -5.48 -7.52 4.59
CA SER A 185 -4.84 -7.08 3.35
C SER A 185 -3.53 -7.84 3.08
N SER A 186 -3.35 -8.20 1.81
CA SER A 186 -2.05 -8.54 1.22
C SER A 186 -1.87 -7.76 -0.06
N HIS A 187 -0.72 -7.09 -0.23
CA HIS A 187 -0.44 -6.31 -1.42
C HIS A 187 0.91 -6.68 -2.05
N THR A 188 1.03 -6.38 -3.34
CA THR A 188 2.27 -6.47 -4.11
C THR A 188 2.50 -5.15 -4.82
N THR A 189 3.69 -4.60 -4.65
CA THR A 189 4.10 -3.34 -5.27
C THR A 189 4.93 -3.64 -6.52
N TYR A 190 4.42 -3.23 -7.66
CA TYR A 190 5.09 -3.30 -8.94
C TYR A 190 5.71 -1.94 -9.26
N ILE A 191 6.99 -1.95 -9.60
CA ILE A 191 7.74 -0.76 -9.97
C ILE A 191 8.40 -1.01 -11.33
N ASP A 192 8.05 -0.20 -12.32
CA ASP A 192 8.70 -0.18 -13.63
C ASP A 192 9.53 1.11 -13.75
N CYS A 193 10.83 0.95 -13.82
CA CYS A 193 11.80 2.03 -13.95
C CYS A 193 12.70 1.74 -15.17
N SER A 194 12.35 2.36 -16.29
CA SER A 194 13.13 2.34 -17.52
C SER A 194 13.98 3.60 -17.71
N ASP A 195 13.66 4.67 -16.98
CA ASP A 195 14.31 5.97 -17.01
C ASP A 195 14.47 6.47 -15.55
N PRO A 196 15.66 6.90 -15.10
CA PRO A 196 15.84 7.43 -13.75
C PRO A 196 14.89 8.56 -13.36
N SER A 197 14.37 9.33 -14.32
CA SER A 197 13.42 10.41 -14.06
C SER A 197 11.95 9.99 -14.00
N HIS A 198 11.64 8.72 -14.33
CA HIS A 198 10.27 8.20 -14.39
C HIS A 198 10.15 6.80 -13.78
N ALA A 199 9.25 6.63 -12.80
CA ALA A 199 8.89 5.32 -12.27
C ALA A 199 7.39 5.10 -12.34
N THR A 200 6.96 4.06 -13.05
CA THR A 200 5.55 3.65 -13.05
C THR A 200 5.31 2.69 -11.91
N ILE A 201 4.33 3.03 -11.09
CA ILE A 201 3.95 2.32 -9.88
C ILE A 201 2.62 1.65 -10.13
N ARG A 202 2.51 0.38 -9.73
CA ARG A 202 1.23 -0.31 -9.63
C ARG A 202 1.20 -1.10 -8.34
N ILE A 203 0.20 -0.86 -7.50
CA ILE A 203 -0.05 -1.62 -6.28
C ILE A 203 -1.27 -2.47 -6.55
N GLU A 204 -1.11 -3.78 -6.38
CA GLU A 204 -2.23 -4.73 -6.44
C GLU A 204 -2.46 -5.26 -5.04
N GLU A 205 -3.70 -5.18 -4.60
CA GLU A 205 -4.07 -5.48 -3.24
C GLU A 205 -5.27 -6.42 -3.20
N LYS A 206 -5.10 -7.45 -2.38
CA LYS A 206 -6.03 -8.54 -2.13
C LYS A 206 -6.52 -8.40 -0.71
N ILE A 207 -7.81 -8.11 -0.56
CA ILE A 207 -8.43 -7.83 0.73
C ILE A 207 -9.36 -9.00 1.05
N ALA A 208 -8.89 -9.90 1.90
CA ALA A 208 -9.68 -11.00 2.43
C ALA A 208 -10.74 -10.44 3.39
N VAL A 209 -11.99 -10.87 3.24
CA VAL A 209 -13.06 -10.60 4.19
C VAL A 209 -13.26 -11.85 5.02
N CYS A 210 -13.00 -11.75 6.32
CA CYS A 210 -13.16 -12.86 7.26
C CYS A 210 -14.17 -12.48 8.35
N THR A 211 -14.65 -13.47 9.10
CA THR A 211 -15.41 -13.20 10.33
C THR A 211 -14.46 -12.97 11.49
N LEU A 212 -14.88 -12.20 12.50
CA LEU A 212 -14.14 -12.05 13.76
C LEU A 212 -13.97 -13.37 14.50
N ALA A 213 -14.97 -14.24 14.43
CA ALA A 213 -14.94 -15.55 15.11
C ALA A 213 -13.95 -16.52 14.47
N LYS A 214 -13.68 -16.36 13.17
CA LYS A 214 -12.78 -17.21 12.38
C LYS A 214 -12.00 -16.38 11.37
N PRO A 215 -10.97 -15.64 11.82
CA PRO A 215 -10.19 -14.75 10.96
C PRO A 215 -9.39 -15.52 9.89
N GLU A 216 -9.18 -16.82 10.07
CA GLU A 216 -8.55 -17.72 9.11
C GLU A 216 -9.48 -18.22 7.98
N GLU A 217 -10.81 -18.12 8.13
CA GLU A 217 -11.77 -18.53 7.11
C GLU A 217 -12.17 -17.32 6.22
N GLU A 218 -11.61 -17.26 5.01
CA GLU A 218 -11.95 -16.24 4.00
C GLU A 218 -13.39 -16.46 3.48
N LEU A 219 -14.28 -15.49 3.71
CA LEU A 219 -15.66 -15.50 3.23
C LEU A 219 -15.76 -15.11 1.75
N CYS A 220 -15.01 -14.09 1.38
CA CYS A 220 -14.87 -13.54 0.04
C CYS A 220 -13.67 -12.60 0.00
N LYS A 221 -13.39 -12.06 -1.18
CA LYS A 221 -12.21 -11.24 -1.43
C LYS A 221 -12.58 -10.00 -2.24
N LEU A 222 -12.04 -8.85 -1.86
CA LEU A 222 -12.01 -7.66 -2.71
C LEU A 222 -10.64 -7.57 -3.36
N ASP A 223 -10.61 -7.10 -4.60
CA ASP A 223 -9.36 -6.80 -5.30
C ASP A 223 -9.30 -5.30 -5.60
N SER A 224 -8.26 -4.65 -5.13
CA SER A 224 -7.96 -3.24 -5.39
C SER A 224 -6.71 -3.13 -6.25
N SER A 225 -6.69 -2.13 -7.15
CA SER A 225 -5.45 -1.75 -7.80
C SER A 225 -5.32 -0.24 -7.92
N LEU A 226 -4.12 0.25 -7.67
CA LEU A 226 -3.72 1.64 -7.84
C LEU A 226 -2.54 1.67 -8.79
N LYS A 227 -2.61 2.48 -9.84
CA LYS A 227 -1.51 2.69 -10.79
C LYS A 227 -1.29 4.18 -11.01
N PHE A 228 -0.05 4.63 -11.03
CA PHE A 228 0.34 6.00 -11.35
C PHE A 228 1.80 6.02 -11.79
N THR A 229 2.26 7.17 -12.30
CA THR A 229 3.66 7.40 -12.68
C THR A 229 4.22 8.53 -11.85
N LEU A 230 5.38 8.31 -11.23
CA LEU A 230 6.20 9.32 -10.59
C LEU A 230 7.15 9.91 -11.63
N GLN A 231 7.20 11.23 -11.72
CA GLN A 231 8.17 11.94 -12.54
C GLN A 231 8.94 12.94 -11.67
N SER A 232 10.26 12.81 -11.64
CA SER A 232 11.11 13.84 -11.02
C SER A 232 11.24 15.06 -11.93
N GLN A 233 11.45 16.23 -11.32
CA GLN A 233 11.67 17.46 -12.06
C GLN A 233 13.15 17.86 -11.97
N ASP A 234 13.73 18.28 -13.10
CA ASP A 234 15.11 18.74 -13.13
C ASP A 234 15.36 19.86 -12.12
N GLY A 235 16.34 19.66 -11.25
CA GLY A 235 16.75 20.65 -10.25
C GLY A 235 15.77 20.84 -9.09
N LYS A 236 14.79 19.94 -8.88
CA LYS A 236 13.89 19.98 -7.73
C LYS A 236 13.86 18.65 -6.98
N ASP A 237 13.57 18.74 -5.69
CA ASP A 237 13.49 17.57 -4.79
C ASP A 237 12.10 16.90 -4.79
N ASP A 238 11.15 17.46 -5.54
CA ASP A 238 9.77 16.97 -5.61
C ASP A 238 9.51 16.05 -6.82
N VAL A 239 8.48 15.22 -6.68
CA VAL A 239 7.94 14.37 -7.75
C VAL A 239 6.52 14.77 -8.13
N ILE A 240 6.21 14.67 -9.42
CA ILE A 240 4.85 14.83 -9.95
C ILE A 240 4.22 13.47 -10.18
N TYR A 241 2.96 13.36 -9.77
CA TYR A 241 2.11 12.21 -10.04
C TYR A 241 1.38 12.37 -11.37
N LYS A 242 1.44 11.34 -12.22
CA LYS A 242 0.77 11.30 -13.52
C LYS A 242 0.01 9.99 -13.71
N ASP A 243 -0.92 9.99 -14.67
CA ASP A 243 -1.60 8.80 -15.19
C ASP A 243 -2.27 7.90 -14.13
N GLY A 244 -2.77 8.53 -13.06
CA GLY A 244 -3.42 7.86 -11.95
C GLY A 244 -4.65 7.07 -12.37
N LYS A 245 -4.75 5.82 -11.90
CA LYS A 245 -5.84 4.88 -12.13
C LYS A 245 -6.10 4.10 -10.86
N LEU A 246 -7.35 4.08 -10.41
CA LEU A 246 -7.80 3.33 -9.25
C LEU A 246 -8.92 2.37 -9.67
N SER A 247 -8.90 1.14 -9.17
CA SER A 247 -9.95 0.14 -9.41
C SER A 247 -10.26 -0.64 -8.15
N LEU A 248 -11.52 -1.02 -7.97
CA LEU A 248 -11.97 -1.90 -6.89
C LEU A 248 -13.00 -2.90 -7.42
N THR A 249 -12.76 -4.17 -7.13
CA THR A 249 -13.68 -5.28 -7.38
C THR A 249 -14.32 -5.67 -6.05
N VAL A 250 -15.65 -5.64 -6.00
CA VAL A 250 -16.43 -5.92 -4.78
C VAL A 250 -17.29 -7.17 -5.00
N PRO A 251 -17.20 -8.19 -4.13
CA PRO A 251 -17.95 -9.42 -4.29
C PRO A 251 -19.43 -9.22 -3.97
N LYS A 252 -20.32 -9.78 -4.80
CA LYS A 252 -21.79 -9.66 -4.65
C LYS A 252 -22.30 -10.24 -3.33
N ARG A 253 -21.59 -11.21 -2.73
CA ARG A 253 -21.94 -11.81 -1.43
C ARG A 253 -22.02 -10.77 -0.31
N LEU A 254 -21.34 -9.63 -0.43
CA LEU A 254 -21.47 -8.54 0.53
C LEU A 254 -22.87 -7.88 0.54
N LYS A 255 -23.76 -8.25 -0.39
CA LYS A 255 -25.18 -7.88 -0.33
C LYS A 255 -25.94 -8.53 0.81
N ASP A 256 -25.44 -9.64 1.35
CA ASP A 256 -26.09 -10.38 2.43
C ASP A 256 -25.95 -9.66 3.79
N TYR A 257 -25.12 -8.61 3.85
CA TYR A 257 -24.83 -7.84 5.06
C TYR A 257 -25.57 -6.50 5.02
N ASN A 258 -26.78 -6.47 5.58
CA ASN A 258 -27.67 -5.31 5.58
C ASN A 258 -27.38 -4.34 6.73
N MET A 259 -27.25 -3.05 6.42
CA MET A 259 -27.09 -1.95 7.36
C MET A 259 -28.17 -0.89 7.10
N GLY A 260 -29.31 -1.04 7.78
CA GLY A 260 -30.48 -0.19 7.57
C GLY A 260 -31.16 -0.49 6.22
N ASP A 261 -31.26 0.53 5.37
CA ASP A 261 -31.86 0.46 4.03
C ASP A 261 -30.87 0.03 2.93
N LYS A 262 -29.58 -0.13 3.26
CA LYS A 262 -28.51 -0.50 2.32
C LYS A 262 -27.81 -1.77 2.75
N ASN A 263 -27.08 -2.39 1.84
CA ASN A 263 -26.16 -3.48 2.14
C ASN A 263 -24.69 -3.03 2.00
N LEU A 264 -23.77 -3.81 2.57
CA LEU A 264 -22.34 -3.52 2.59
C LEU A 264 -21.75 -3.37 1.17
N PHE A 265 -22.22 -4.18 0.20
CA PHE A 265 -21.81 -4.05 -1.20
C PHE A 265 -22.12 -2.65 -1.77
N ASP A 266 -23.35 -2.16 -1.58
CA ASP A 266 -23.77 -0.85 -2.09
C ASP A 266 -23.06 0.29 -1.35
N ILE A 267 -22.83 0.15 -0.05
CA ILE A 267 -22.09 1.13 0.76
C ILE A 267 -20.64 1.28 0.26
N ILE A 268 -19.93 0.17 0.05
CA ILE A 268 -18.55 0.18 -0.46
C ILE A 268 -18.51 0.86 -1.84
N LYS A 269 -19.44 0.48 -2.73
CA LYS A 269 -19.54 1.02 -4.08
C LYS A 269 -19.76 2.54 -4.08
N GLU A 270 -20.71 3.03 -3.27
CA GLU A 270 -21.00 4.47 -3.17
C GLU A 270 -19.78 5.26 -2.67
N CYS A 271 -19.07 4.73 -1.67
CA CYS A 271 -17.90 5.40 -1.11
C CYS A 271 -16.76 5.43 -2.12
N PHE A 272 -16.50 4.30 -2.80
CA PHE A 272 -15.49 4.21 -3.85
C PHE A 272 -15.79 5.17 -5.01
N GLN A 273 -17.05 5.27 -5.42
CA GLN A 273 -17.47 6.21 -6.46
C GLN A 273 -17.21 7.67 -6.04
N LYS A 274 -17.61 8.07 -4.84
CA LYS A 274 -17.34 9.43 -4.31
C LYS A 274 -15.84 9.75 -4.29
N LEU A 275 -15.01 8.78 -3.90
CA LEU A 275 -13.55 8.93 -3.91
C LEU A 275 -13.02 9.13 -5.33
N CYS A 276 -13.48 8.31 -6.28
CA CYS A 276 -13.09 8.43 -7.68
C CYS A 276 -13.48 9.79 -8.27
N GLU A 277 -14.70 10.26 -8.03
CA GLU A 277 -15.18 11.58 -8.47
C GLU A 277 -14.31 12.70 -7.90
N LYS A 278 -13.99 12.64 -6.61
CA LYS A 278 -13.15 13.65 -5.94
C LYS A 278 -11.72 13.69 -6.48
N PHE A 279 -11.19 12.55 -6.90
CA PHE A 279 -9.85 12.44 -7.47
C PHE A 279 -9.78 12.61 -8.98
N GLY A 280 -10.90 12.87 -9.65
CA GLY A 280 -10.94 12.95 -11.11
C GLY A 280 -10.69 11.61 -11.81
N PHE A 281 -10.89 10.48 -11.12
CA PHE A 281 -10.79 9.14 -11.70
C PHE A 281 -12.14 8.73 -12.32
N PHE A 282 -12.38 9.05 -13.58
CA PHE A 282 -13.71 8.85 -14.21
C PHE A 282 -13.94 7.46 -14.84
N LYS A 283 -13.05 6.47 -14.63
CA LYS A 283 -13.21 5.10 -15.15
C LYS A 283 -13.39 4.08 -14.03
N ILE A 284 -14.62 3.95 -13.56
CA ILE A 284 -15.02 2.92 -12.60
C ILE A 284 -15.30 1.63 -13.38
N LYS A 285 -14.46 0.60 -13.19
CA LYS A 285 -14.77 -0.79 -13.59
C LYS A 285 -15.13 -1.57 -12.33
N ILE A 286 -16.41 -1.81 -12.13
CA ILE A 286 -16.88 -2.77 -11.12
C ILE A 286 -16.97 -4.13 -11.82
N GLY A 287 -15.94 -4.95 -11.63
CA GLY A 287 -15.98 -6.35 -12.04
C GLY A 287 -16.94 -7.12 -11.15
N HIS A 288 -17.77 -7.98 -11.73
CA HIS A 288 -18.57 -8.94 -10.99
C HIS A 288 -17.97 -10.33 -11.20
N GLU A 289 -17.60 -11.02 -10.12
CA GLU A 289 -17.40 -12.46 -10.21
C GLU A 289 -18.75 -13.11 -10.56
N LEU A 290 -18.77 -13.71 -11.76
CA LEU A 290 -19.75 -14.66 -12.31
C LEU A 290 -21.23 -14.27 -12.18
N ASP A 291 -21.69 -13.50 -13.17
CA ASP A 291 -22.66 -14.01 -14.17
C ASP A 291 -22.95 -12.90 -15.19
N LYS A 292 -22.66 -13.19 -16.46
CA LYS A 292 -22.95 -12.43 -17.71
C LYS A 292 -22.76 -10.90 -17.65
N GLN A 293 -21.84 -10.40 -18.48
CA GLN A 293 -21.71 -8.97 -18.78
C GLN A 293 -23.07 -8.35 -19.11
N PRO A 294 -23.54 -7.33 -18.37
CA PRO A 294 -24.61 -6.47 -18.86
C PRO A 294 -24.02 -5.60 -19.97
N LYS A 295 -24.77 -5.44 -21.08
CA LYS A 295 -24.45 -4.46 -22.12
C LYS A 295 -24.35 -3.08 -21.47
N VAL A 296 -23.16 -2.48 -21.56
CA VAL A 296 -22.91 -1.10 -21.15
C VAL A 296 -23.60 -0.18 -22.16
N ASN A 297 -24.59 0.58 -21.72
CA ASN A 297 -25.07 1.73 -22.47
C ASN A 297 -23.97 2.80 -22.40
N ASN A 298 -23.22 2.94 -23.48
CA ASN A 298 -22.32 4.05 -23.71
C ASN A 298 -23.17 5.30 -23.97
N HIS A 299 -23.45 6.10 -22.95
CA HIS A 299 -23.73 7.51 -23.17
C HIS A 299 -22.86 8.32 -22.21
N LEU A 300 -21.69 8.72 -22.72
CA LEU A 300 -20.91 9.82 -22.20
C LEU A 300 -21.44 11.11 -22.82
N GLU A 301 -21.75 12.10 -22.00
CA GLU A 301 -21.50 13.49 -22.38
C GLU A 301 -20.10 13.84 -21.90
N SER A 302 -19.25 14.26 -22.83
CA SER A 302 -17.91 14.75 -22.54
C SER A 302 -18.03 16.07 -21.77
N VAL A 303 -17.56 16.10 -20.53
CA VAL A 303 -17.32 17.35 -19.81
C VAL A 303 -15.81 17.52 -19.69
N GLU A 304 -15.34 18.72 -20.01
CA GLU A 304 -13.92 19.09 -20.00
C GLU A 304 -13.26 18.83 -18.62
N PRO A 305 -11.97 18.46 -18.60
CA PRO A 305 -11.25 18.19 -17.36
C PRO A 305 -11.10 19.46 -16.51
N PRO A 306 -11.18 19.37 -15.16
CA PRO A 306 -10.91 20.51 -14.29
C PRO A 306 -9.43 20.90 -14.28
N VAL A 307 -9.22 22.21 -14.12
CA VAL A 307 -7.94 22.93 -14.06
C VAL A 307 -7.08 22.51 -12.85
N HIS A 308 -5.77 22.54 -13.07
CA HIS A 308 -4.67 22.28 -12.13
C HIS A 308 -4.95 22.64 -10.66
N SER A 309 -4.83 21.66 -9.77
CA SER A 309 -4.73 21.86 -8.32
C SER A 309 -3.30 22.25 -7.94
N ASN A 310 -2.97 23.52 -8.09
CA ASN A 310 -1.83 24.17 -7.43
C ASN A 310 -2.30 25.50 -6.82
N GLU A 311 -3.07 25.44 -5.74
CA GLU A 311 -3.22 26.57 -4.83
C GLU A 311 -3.24 26.05 -3.39
N HIS A 312 -2.05 25.96 -2.80
CA HIS A 312 -1.90 26.10 -1.36
C HIS A 312 -0.95 27.24 -1.07
N GLY A 313 -1.45 28.19 -0.27
CA GLY A 313 -0.65 29.17 0.46
C GLY A 313 -0.39 30.46 -0.30
N ASN A 314 -1.32 31.42 -0.19
CA ASN A 314 -1.01 32.79 0.24
C ASN A 314 -2.29 33.61 0.34
N THR A 315 -2.72 33.91 1.56
CA THR A 315 -3.50 35.12 1.83
C THR A 315 -3.04 35.63 3.21
N PRO A 316 -2.90 36.96 3.39
CA PRO A 316 -2.04 37.58 4.42
C PRO A 316 -2.40 37.31 5.87
#